data_AF-A0A347VRH2-F1
#
_entry.id   AF-A0A347VRH2-F1
#
_cell.length_a   1.000
_cell.length_b   1.000
_cell.length_c   1.000
_cell.angle_alpha   90.00
_cell.angle_beta   90.00
_cell.angle_gamma   90.00
#
_symmetry.space_group_name_H-M   'P 1'
#
loop_
_entity.id
_entity.type
_entity.pdbx_description
1 polymer ?
#
loop_
_entity_poly.entity_id
_entity_poly.type
_entity_poly.pdbx_seq_one_letter_code
_entity_poly.pdbx_strand_id
1 'polypeptide(L)'
;MFILGLIHLLCACVVVGYLVYDVLIFRYFKLKRSESEFKALKREVLKPSVVILGVAFLGLLLSGFGLFSFYVEDGFLEFFKSGFYGILDSVRNSKSLSFESILVLKLLTISLLFIFTPISFFYILVLKKPDPMRRFYHHLALLICLIAVILARFLAH
;
A
#
# COMPACT_ATOMS: atom_id res chain seq x y z
N MET A 1 -16.17 -13.29 -8.40
CA MET A 1 -15.79 -12.28 -7.38
C MET A 1 -15.22 -12.89 -6.09
N PHE A 2 -15.87 -13.87 -5.45
CA PHE A 2 -15.46 -14.36 -4.13
C PHE A 2 -13.99 -14.84 -4.03
N ILE A 3 -13.56 -15.73 -4.92
CA ILE A 3 -12.18 -16.25 -4.93
C ILE A 3 -11.15 -15.12 -5.13
N LEU A 4 -11.43 -14.18 -6.03
CA LEU A 4 -10.56 -13.03 -6.29
C LEU A 4 -10.47 -12.11 -5.07
N GLY A 5 -11.59 -11.89 -4.38
CA GLY A 5 -11.64 -11.17 -3.11
C GLY A 5 -10.81 -11.84 -2.01
N LEU A 6 -10.88 -13.17 -1.89
CA LEU A 6 -10.06 -13.92 -0.94
C LEU A 6 -8.57 -13.79 -1.25
N ILE A 7 -8.17 -13.93 -2.51
CA ILE A 7 -6.77 -13.76 -2.94
C ILE A 7 -6.29 -12.34 -2.60
N HIS A 8 -7.09 -11.32 -2.94
CA HIS A 8 -6.76 -9.93 -2.65
C HIS A 8 -6.58 -9.68 -1.15
N LEU A 9 -7.47 -10.24 -0.33
CA LEU A 9 -7.39 -10.11 1.13
C LEU A 9 -6.14 -10.79 1.69
N LEU A 10 -5.84 -12.02 1.26
CA LEU A 10 -4.64 -12.74 1.69
C LEU A 10 -3.36 -11.98 1.32
N CYS A 11 -3.29 -11.47 0.09
CA CYS A 11 -2.18 -10.62 -0.34
C CYS A 11 -2.06 -9.36 0.53
N ALA A 12 -3.18 -8.71 0.85
CA ALA A 12 -3.19 -7.52 1.70
C ALA A 12 -2.67 -7.84 3.12
N CYS A 13 -3.10 -8.95 3.70
CA CYS A 13 -2.64 -9.41 5.01
C CYS A 13 -1.12 -9.64 5.04
N VAL A 14 -0.56 -10.26 4.00
CA VAL A 14 0.89 -10.49 3.90
C VAL A 14 1.65 -9.18 3.75
N VAL A 15 1.21 -8.27 2.89
CA VAL A 15 1.86 -6.96 2.69
C VAL A 15 1.83 -6.11 3.96
N VAL A 16 0.66 -5.98 4.59
CA VAL A 16 0.51 -5.22 5.84
C VAL A 16 1.31 -5.87 6.96
N GLY A 17 1.25 -7.20 7.10
CA GLY A 17 2.00 -7.94 8.10
C GLY A 17 3.51 -7.76 7.96
N TYR A 18 4.03 -7.79 6.73
CA TYR A 18 5.44 -7.50 6.47
C TYR A 18 5.81 -6.08 6.88
N LEU A 19 4.99 -5.07 6.53
CA LEU A 19 5.25 -3.67 6.89
C LEU A 19 5.24 -3.47 8.41
N VAL A 20 4.29 -4.09 9.12
CA VAL A 20 4.26 -4.10 10.59
C VAL A 20 5.53 -4.74 11.16
N TYR A 21 5.95 -5.87 10.60
CA TYR A 21 7.17 -6.56 11.02
C TYR A 21 8.43 -5.70 10.83
N ASP A 22 8.59 -5.05 9.67
CA ASP A 22 9.74 -4.20 9.40
C ASP A 22 9.77 -2.93 10.27
N VAL A 23 8.61 -2.29 10.45
CA VAL A 23 8.48 -1.02 11.16
C VAL A 23 8.56 -1.19 12.69
N LEU A 24 7.88 -2.20 13.25
CA LEU A 24 7.76 -2.39 14.70
C LEU A 24 8.72 -3.46 15.20
N ILE A 25 8.69 -4.65 14.61
CA ILE A 25 9.38 -5.83 15.15
C ILE A 25 10.90 -5.72 14.94
N PHE A 26 11.37 -5.33 13.76
CA PHE A 26 12.81 -5.09 13.57
C PHE A 26 13.33 -3.91 14.39
N ARG A 27 12.53 -2.86 14.60
CA ARG A 27 12.89 -1.77 15.52
C ARG A 27 13.07 -2.28 16.94
N TYR A 28 12.17 -3.14 17.41
CA TYR A 28 12.27 -3.77 18.74
C TYR A 28 13.54 -4.62 18.86
N PHE A 29 13.83 -5.50 17.91
CA PHE A 29 15.04 -6.33 17.95
C PHE A 29 16.33 -5.51 17.92
N LYS A 30 16.36 -4.41 17.17
CA LYS A 30 17.51 -3.50 17.12
C LYS A 30 17.82 -2.88 18.48
N LEU A 31 16.81 -2.65 19.33
CA LEU A 31 16.98 -2.07 20.66
C LEU A 31 17.43 -3.09 21.72
N LYS A 32 17.21 -4.38 21.47
CA LYS A 32 17.43 -5.45 22.46
C LYS A 32 18.66 -6.33 22.19
N ARG A 33 19.15 -6.38 20.96
CA ARG A 33 20.26 -7.25 20.55
C ARG A 33 21.53 -6.45 20.27
N SER A 34 22.66 -7.12 20.33
CA SER A 34 23.92 -6.55 19.85
C SER A 34 23.85 -6.28 18.35
N GLU A 35 24.68 -5.37 17.84
CA GLU A 35 24.64 -4.95 16.43
C GLU A 35 24.95 -6.12 15.47
N SER A 36 25.87 -7.01 15.86
CA SER A 36 26.26 -8.19 15.09
C SER A 36 25.11 -9.21 15.00
N GLU A 37 24.46 -9.52 16.12
CA GLU A 37 23.31 -10.42 16.18
C GLU A 37 22.12 -9.88 15.39
N PHE A 38 21.85 -8.57 15.48
CA PHE A 38 20.78 -7.94 14.71
C PHE A 38 21.04 -8.01 13.20
N LYS A 39 22.28 -7.74 12.76
CA LYS A 39 22.66 -7.84 11.35
C LYS A 39 22.53 -9.27 10.81
N ALA A 40 22.94 -10.27 11.58
CA ALA A 40 22.82 -11.68 11.20
C ALA A 40 21.34 -12.09 11.02
N LEU A 41 20.51 -11.84 12.06
CA LEU A 41 19.06 -12.07 12.01
C LEU A 41 18.42 -11.37 10.81
N LYS A 42 18.71 -10.08 10.65
CA LYS A 42 18.10 -9.25 9.61
C LYS A 42 18.41 -9.82 8.23
N ARG A 43 19.64 -10.28 7.99
CA ARG A 43 20.06 -10.88 6.71
C ARG A 43 19.35 -12.21 6.42
N GLU A 44 19.19 -13.06 7.43
CA GLU A 44 18.51 -14.36 7.30
C GLU A 44 17.02 -14.19 6.99
N VAL A 45 16.37 -13.24 7.66
CA VAL A 45 14.92 -13.01 7.50
C VAL A 45 14.62 -12.21 6.22
N LEU A 46 15.42 -11.20 5.85
CA LEU A 46 15.09 -10.32 4.72
C LEU A 46 15.03 -11.04 3.38
N LYS A 47 15.97 -11.95 3.12
CA LYS A 47 16.09 -12.61 1.81
C LYS A 47 14.82 -13.35 1.40
N PRO A 48 14.25 -14.26 2.22
CA PRO A 48 12.96 -14.89 1.90
C PRO A 48 11.80 -13.89 1.98
N SER A 49 11.84 -12.95 2.92
CA SER A 49 10.72 -12.03 3.14
C SER A 49 10.50 -11.07 1.97
N VAL A 50 11.56 -10.62 1.29
CA VAL A 50 11.44 -9.77 0.09
C VAL A 50 10.77 -10.50 -1.07
N VAL A 51 11.04 -11.79 -1.24
CA VAL A 51 10.39 -12.59 -2.29
C VAL A 51 8.89 -12.75 -2.00
N ILE A 52 8.55 -13.13 -0.76
CA ILE A 52 7.16 -13.28 -0.32
C ILE A 52 6.41 -11.95 -0.48
N LEU A 53 7.02 -10.85 -0.03
CA LEU A 53 6.45 -9.51 -0.19
C LEU A 53 6.24 -9.16 -1.67
N GLY A 54 7.23 -9.40 -2.53
CA GLY A 54 7.14 -9.09 -3.95
C GLY A 54 6.00 -9.83 -4.64
N VAL A 55 5.88 -11.13 -4.37
CA VAL A 55 4.78 -11.97 -4.90
C VAL A 55 3.43 -11.52 -4.35
N ALA A 56 3.34 -11.27 -3.04
CA ALA A 56 2.10 -10.81 -2.42
C ALA A 56 1.67 -9.42 -2.91
N PHE A 57 2.60 -8.49 -3.07
CA PHE A 57 2.33 -7.15 -3.58
C PHE A 57 1.88 -7.19 -5.04
N LEU A 58 2.54 -7.98 -5.89
CA LEU A 58 2.09 -8.17 -7.27
C LEU A 58 0.70 -8.81 -7.33
N GLY A 59 0.47 -9.85 -6.51
CA GLY A 59 -0.84 -10.48 -6.37
C GLY A 59 -1.92 -9.50 -5.90
N LEU A 60 -1.60 -8.60 -4.97
CA LEU A 60 -2.49 -7.55 -4.50
C LEU A 60 -2.91 -6.60 -5.63
N LEU A 61 -1.97 -6.19 -6.48
CA LEU A 61 -2.23 -5.31 -7.62
C LEU A 61 -3.09 -5.98 -8.69
N LEU A 62 -2.71 -7.20 -9.09
CA LEU A 62 -3.43 -7.93 -10.13
C LEU A 62 -4.85 -8.29 -9.69
N SER A 63 -5.01 -8.79 -8.46
CA SER A 63 -6.32 -9.09 -7.90
C SER A 63 -7.15 -7.83 -7.66
N GLY A 64 -6.52 -6.72 -7.27
CA GLY A 64 -7.19 -5.43 -7.09
C GLY A 64 -7.71 -4.87 -8.41
N PHE A 65 -6.90 -4.90 -9.47
CA PHE A 65 -7.30 -4.50 -10.80
C PHE A 65 -8.42 -5.40 -11.36
N GLY A 66 -8.32 -6.71 -11.16
CA GLY A 66 -9.38 -7.64 -11.54
C GLY A 66 -10.68 -7.45 -10.76
N LEU A 67 -10.62 -7.03 -9.49
CA LEU A 67 -11.82 -6.67 -8.73
C LEU A 67 -12.43 -5.36 -9.26
N PHE A 68 -11.58 -4.37 -9.53
CA PHE A 68 -11.97 -3.08 -10.08
C PHE A 68 -12.70 -3.21 -11.41
N SER A 69 -12.31 -4.13 -12.31
CA SER A 69 -13.00 -4.33 -13.59
C SER A 69 -14.44 -4.80 -13.47
N PHE A 70 -14.87 -5.31 -12.31
CA PHE A 70 -16.29 -5.64 -12.06
C PHE A 70 -17.14 -4.44 -11.61
N TYR A 71 -16.52 -3.30 -11.29
CA TYR A 71 -17.20 -2.10 -10.79
C TYR A 71 -17.17 -0.93 -11.80
N VAL A 72 -16.59 -1.13 -12.99
CA VAL A 72 -16.32 -0.07 -13.95
C VAL A 72 -16.99 -0.43 -15.27
N GLU A 73 -18.17 0.13 -15.49
CA GLU A 73 -18.97 -0.10 -16.70
C GLU A 73 -18.65 0.95 -17.79
N ASP A 74 -18.51 2.22 -17.39
CA ASP A 74 -18.33 3.36 -18.31
C ASP A 74 -16.86 3.65 -18.67
N GLY A 75 -15.94 2.80 -18.25
CA GLY A 75 -14.50 2.91 -18.51
C GLY A 75 -13.69 3.62 -17.42
N PHE A 76 -12.37 3.40 -17.45
CA PHE A 76 -11.44 3.81 -16.39
C PHE A 76 -11.44 5.32 -16.13
N LEU A 77 -11.41 6.14 -17.19
CA LEU A 77 -11.28 7.60 -17.05
C LEU A 77 -12.55 8.22 -16.45
N GLU A 78 -13.73 7.81 -16.92
CA GLU A 78 -15.01 8.31 -16.43
C GLU A 78 -15.24 7.91 -14.97
N PHE A 79 -14.90 6.66 -14.59
CA PHE A 79 -14.95 6.22 -13.19
C PHE A 79 -14.08 7.09 -12.26
N PHE A 80 -12.86 7.40 -12.66
CA PHE A 80 -11.99 8.27 -11.86
C PHE A 80 -12.52 9.71 -11.78
N LYS A 81 -13.13 10.21 -12.86
CA LYS A 81 -13.72 11.55 -12.91
C LYS A 81 -14.96 11.67 -12.03
N SER A 82 -15.88 10.68 -12.09
CA SER A 82 -17.08 10.65 -11.25
C SER A 82 -16.71 10.56 -9.76
N GLY A 83 -15.82 9.63 -9.40
CA GLY A 83 -15.39 9.45 -8.03
C GLY A 83 -14.61 10.65 -7.49
N PHE A 84 -13.75 11.29 -8.30
CA PHE A 84 -13.05 12.51 -7.86
C PHE A 84 -14.01 13.68 -7.64
N TYR A 85 -15.00 13.87 -8.51
CA TYR A 85 -16.03 14.89 -8.33
C TYR A 85 -16.86 14.64 -7.07
N GLY A 86 -17.23 13.38 -6.81
CA GLY A 86 -17.93 12.99 -5.58
C GLY A 86 -17.11 13.24 -4.30
N ILE A 87 -15.80 12.99 -4.34
CA ILE A 87 -14.89 13.37 -3.23
C ILE A 87 -14.88 14.89 -3.04
N LEU A 88 -14.76 15.67 -4.12
CA LEU A 88 -14.67 17.13 -4.05
C LEU A 88 -15.99 17.75 -3.52
N ASP A 89 -17.14 17.23 -3.96
CA ASP A 89 -18.45 17.63 -3.44
C ASP A 89 -18.61 17.28 -1.96
N SER A 90 -18.18 16.08 -1.55
CA SER A 90 -18.19 15.64 -0.15
C SER A 90 -17.33 16.55 0.74
N VAL A 91 -16.13 16.92 0.29
CA VAL A 91 -15.23 17.83 1.04
C VAL A 91 -15.80 19.24 1.13
N ARG A 92 -16.44 19.75 0.06
CA ARG A 92 -17.01 21.11 0.03
C ARG A 92 -18.31 21.22 0.84
N ASN A 93 -19.18 20.23 0.75
CA ASN A 93 -20.55 20.27 1.27
C ASN A 93 -20.79 19.32 2.47
N SER A 94 -19.74 18.66 2.99
CA SER A 94 -19.81 17.67 4.09
C SER A 94 -20.88 16.60 3.89
N LYS A 95 -21.08 16.13 2.66
CA LYS A 95 -22.01 15.03 2.33
C LYS A 95 -21.33 13.66 2.48
N SER A 96 -22.13 12.62 2.68
CA SER A 96 -21.65 11.23 2.70
C SER A 96 -21.04 10.82 1.36
N LEU A 97 -19.91 10.12 1.39
CA LEU A 97 -19.24 9.62 0.19
C LEU A 97 -20.01 8.44 -0.43
N SER A 98 -20.15 8.45 -1.76
CA SER A 98 -20.67 7.30 -2.52
C SER A 98 -19.66 6.15 -2.58
N PHE A 99 -20.12 4.94 -2.90
CA PHE A 99 -19.27 3.77 -3.11
C PHE A 99 -18.12 4.05 -4.08
N GLU A 100 -18.41 4.66 -5.23
CA GLU A 100 -17.43 5.04 -6.24
C GLU A 100 -16.37 6.00 -5.68
N SER A 101 -16.81 7.00 -4.92
CA SER A 101 -15.92 8.00 -4.31
C SER A 101 -14.96 7.35 -3.31
N ILE A 102 -15.44 6.43 -2.47
CA ILE A 102 -14.60 5.68 -1.52
C ILE A 102 -13.61 4.77 -2.27
N LEU A 103 -14.04 4.11 -3.34
CA LEU A 103 -13.19 3.23 -4.13
C LEU A 103 -12.07 4.03 -4.83
N VAL A 104 -12.40 5.18 -5.45
CA VAL A 104 -11.40 6.10 -6.02
C VAL A 104 -10.46 6.61 -4.93
N LEU A 105 -10.97 7.02 -3.76
CA LEU A 105 -10.13 7.50 -2.67
C LEU A 105 -9.14 6.42 -2.19
N LYS A 106 -9.59 5.17 -2.10
CA LYS A 106 -8.74 4.02 -1.76
C LYS A 106 -7.66 3.79 -2.83
N LEU A 107 -8.03 3.85 -4.10
CA LEU A 107 -7.08 3.69 -5.21
C LEU A 107 -6.06 4.84 -5.24
N LEU A 108 -6.49 6.09 -5.06
CA LEU A 108 -5.60 7.25 -4.97
C LEU A 108 -4.63 7.12 -3.78
N THR A 109 -5.12 6.65 -2.63
CA THR A 109 -4.30 6.41 -1.44
C THR A 109 -3.20 5.38 -1.72
N ILE A 110 -3.53 4.25 -2.36
CA ILE A 110 -2.55 3.22 -2.73
C ILE A 110 -1.58 3.73 -3.81
N SER A 111 -2.07 4.53 -4.76
CA SER A 111 -1.24 5.14 -5.81
C SER A 111 -0.10 6.00 -5.26
N LEU A 112 -0.26 6.58 -4.06
CA LEU A 112 0.83 7.31 -3.39
C LEU A 112 2.07 6.44 -3.15
N LEU A 113 1.91 5.12 -2.93
CA LEU A 113 3.06 4.20 -2.78
C LEU A 113 3.98 4.22 -4.01
N PHE A 114 3.39 4.35 -5.20
CA PHE A 114 4.12 4.35 -6.46
C PHE A 114 4.85 5.66 -6.75
N ILE A 115 4.49 6.75 -6.06
CA ILE A 115 5.18 8.05 -6.22
C ILE A 115 6.55 8.02 -5.53
N PHE A 116 6.69 7.29 -4.43
CA PHE A 116 7.95 7.23 -3.68
C PHE A 116 9.04 6.44 -4.40
N THR A 117 8.67 5.42 -5.18
CA THR A 117 9.61 4.58 -5.94
C THR A 117 10.45 5.36 -6.96
N PRO A 118 9.88 6.17 -7.88
CA PRO A 118 10.66 6.94 -8.85
C PRO A 118 11.50 8.04 -8.17
N ILE A 119 11.01 8.63 -7.06
CA ILE A 119 11.82 9.57 -6.26
C ILE A 119 13.09 8.86 -5.75
N SER A 120 12.93 7.67 -5.17
CA SER A 120 14.06 6.88 -4.68
C SER A 120 15.04 6.52 -5.80
N PHE A 121 14.52 6.07 -6.96
CA PHE A 121 15.35 5.77 -8.13
C PHE A 121 16.08 7.00 -8.66
N PHE A 122 15.46 8.18 -8.66
CA PHE A 122 16.14 9.41 -9.07
C PHE A 122 17.36 9.72 -8.19
N TYR A 123 17.22 9.62 -6.86
CA TYR A 123 18.34 9.86 -5.95
C TYR A 123 19.48 8.85 -6.11
N ILE A 124 19.13 7.56 -6.26
CA ILE A 124 20.12 6.49 -6.33
C ILE A 124 20.80 6.44 -7.71
N LEU A 125 20.04 6.55 -8.81
CA LEU A 125 20.53 6.37 -10.17
C LEU A 125 21.10 7.66 -10.77
N VAL A 126 20.41 8.79 -10.59
CA VAL A 126 20.82 10.08 -11.20
C VAL A 126 21.76 10.83 -10.28
N LEU A 127 21.35 11.04 -9.02
CA LEU A 127 22.16 11.82 -8.07
C LEU A 127 23.30 11.02 -7.42
N LYS A 128 23.29 9.67 -7.55
CA LYS A 128 24.26 8.75 -6.91
C LYS A 128 24.41 9.01 -5.40
N LYS A 129 23.35 9.50 -4.75
CA LYS A 129 23.33 9.84 -3.32
C LYS A 129 22.41 8.86 -2.57
N PRO A 130 22.68 8.57 -1.29
CA PRO A 130 21.73 7.83 -0.49
C PRO A 130 20.44 8.64 -0.38
N ASP A 131 19.33 7.97 -0.66
CA ASP A 131 18.01 8.58 -0.58
C ASP A 131 17.69 9.02 0.87
N PRO A 132 17.43 10.33 1.09
CA PRO A 132 17.20 10.88 2.42
C PRO A 132 15.91 10.36 3.07
N MET A 133 14.93 9.92 2.26
CA MET A 133 13.62 9.47 2.71
C MET A 133 13.51 7.96 2.90
N ARG A 134 14.55 7.20 2.54
CA ARG A 134 14.57 5.73 2.60
C ARG A 134 14.14 5.16 3.95
N ARG A 135 14.52 5.81 5.06
CA ARG A 135 14.16 5.39 6.43
C ARG A 135 12.68 5.55 6.76
N PHE A 136 11.97 6.44 6.06
CA PHE A 136 10.57 6.75 6.32
C PHE A 136 9.61 6.00 5.41
N TYR A 137 10.07 5.48 4.26
CA TYR A 137 9.18 4.82 3.30
C TYR A 137 8.39 3.65 3.87
N HIS A 138 8.99 2.81 4.72
CA HIS A 138 8.26 1.68 5.31
C HIS A 138 7.21 2.15 6.32
N HIS A 139 7.50 3.21 7.10
CA HIS A 139 6.52 3.83 8.00
C HIS A 139 5.38 4.47 7.24
N LEU A 140 5.70 5.18 6.16
CA LEU A 140 4.74 5.88 5.34
C LEU A 140 3.89 4.90 4.52
N ALA A 141 4.48 3.81 4.03
CA ALA A 141 3.76 2.72 3.39
C ALA A 141 2.79 2.04 4.37
N LEU A 142 3.22 1.79 5.62
CA LEU A 142 2.34 1.26 6.66
C LEU A 142 1.15 2.19 6.94
N LEU A 143 1.41 3.51 7.05
CA LEU A 143 0.37 4.52 7.24
C LEU A 143 -0.63 4.52 6.08
N ILE A 144 -0.14 4.51 4.84
CA ILE A 144 -0.97 4.46 3.63
C ILE A 144 -1.82 3.17 3.61
N CYS A 145 -1.22 2.03 3.91
CA CYS A 145 -1.94 0.76 3.98
C CYS A 145 -3.01 0.77 5.07
N LEU A 146 -2.74 1.36 6.24
CA LEU A 146 -3.71 1.48 7.32
C LEU A 146 -4.89 2.36 6.92
N ILE A 147 -4.65 3.49 6.27
CA ILE A 147 -5.70 4.34 5.70
C ILE A 147 -6.52 3.54 4.67
N ALA A 148 -5.87 2.80 3.77
CA ALA A 148 -6.56 1.99 2.76
C ALA A 148 -7.43 0.87 3.37
N VAL A 149 -7.00 0.27 4.49
CA VAL A 149 -7.79 -0.72 5.25
C VAL A 149 -9.00 -0.07 5.92
N ILE A 150 -8.84 1.12 6.51
CA ILE A 150 -9.95 1.88 7.08
C ILE A 150 -10.98 2.23 5.99
N LEU A 151 -10.54 2.70 4.82
CA LEU A 151 -11.40 2.96 3.67
C LEU A 151 -12.13 1.70 3.19
N ALA A 152 -11.45 0.55 3.19
CA ALA A 152 -12.07 -0.73 2.84
C ALA A 152 -13.17 -1.14 3.83
N ARG A 153 -13.03 -0.81 5.12
CA ARG A 153 -14.07 -1.07 6.13
C ARG A 153 -15.32 -0.22 5.87
N PHE A 154 -15.15 1.04 5.46
CA PHE A 154 -16.26 1.91 5.09
C PHE A 154 -17.01 1.44 3.84
N LEU A 155 -16.32 0.74 2.92
CA LEU A 155 -16.94 0.15 1.73
C LEU A 155 -17.78 -1.09 2.04
N ALA A 156 -17.49 -1.78 3.14
CA ALA A 156 -18.14 -3.03 3.53
C ALA A 156 -19.41 -2.84 4.38
N HIS A 157 -19.81 -1.59 4.62
CA HIS A 157 -21.01 -1.18 5.34
C HIS A 157 -22.00 -0.52 4.38
#